data_AF-A0ABD5DTB2-F1
#
_entry.id   AF-A0ABD5DTB2-F1
#
_cell.length_a   1.000
_cell.length_b   1.000
_cell.length_c   1.000
_cell.angle_alpha   90.00
_cell.angle_beta   90.00
_cell.angle_gamma   90.00
#
_symmetry.space_group_name_H-M   'P 1'
#
loop_
_entity.id
_entity.type
_entity.pdbx_description
1 polymer ?
#
loop_
_entity_poly.entity_id
_entity_poly.type
_entity_poly.pdbx_seq_one_letter_code
_entity_poly.pdbx_strand_id
1 'polypeptide(L)'
;MINLNGNSSSSRQVTFITHPSIQSKAFASYLSETLMAPVVLQNINKPLAQRLAKDSVILFDIAVSNKKLNGVWRDIIRLQADNPRLLIINSAQKYELYEMAQWPALY
;
A
#
# COMPACT_ATOMS: atom_id res chain seq x y z
N MET A 1 -22.12 21.03 -28.02
CA MET A 1 -21.83 19.62 -27.70
C MET A 1 -20.94 19.62 -26.46
N ILE A 2 -21.51 19.35 -25.29
CA ILE A 2 -20.77 19.42 -24.01
C ILE A 2 -19.88 18.18 -23.93
N ASN A 3 -18.59 18.41 -23.70
CA ASN A 3 -17.57 17.38 -23.64
C ASN A 3 -17.73 16.61 -22.32
N LEU A 4 -18.34 15.42 -22.36
CA LEU A 4 -18.70 14.61 -21.19
C LEU A 4 -17.58 13.67 -20.69
N ASN A 5 -16.36 13.76 -21.22
CA ASN A 5 -15.29 12.81 -20.87
C ASN A 5 -14.21 13.41 -19.96
N GLY A 6 -14.64 14.20 -18.97
CA GLY A 6 -13.78 14.78 -17.93
C GLY A 6 -13.84 14.01 -16.62
N ASN A 7 -13.46 12.74 -16.63
CA ASN A 7 -12.90 11.95 -15.52
C ASN A 7 -12.93 10.49 -15.92
N SER A 8 -11.92 10.04 -16.67
CA SER A 8 -11.57 8.63 -16.61
C SER A 8 -11.28 8.32 -15.14
N SER A 9 -12.20 7.60 -14.52
CA SER A 9 -12.04 7.05 -13.18
C SER A 9 -10.73 6.27 -13.16
N SER A 10 -9.63 6.89 -12.69
CA SER A 10 -8.46 6.09 -12.32
C SER A 10 -8.98 5.15 -11.26
N SER A 11 -9.02 3.86 -11.58
CA SER A 11 -9.46 2.83 -10.65
C SER A 11 -8.49 2.88 -9.47
N ARG A 12 -8.87 3.62 -8.42
CA ARG A 12 -8.12 3.70 -7.17
C ARG A 12 -8.01 2.28 -6.65
N GLN A 13 -6.80 1.74 -6.69
CA GLN A 13 -6.49 0.40 -6.24
C GLN A 13 -5.75 0.50 -4.91
N VAL A 14 -6.04 -0.44 -4.02
CA VAL A 14 -5.25 -0.64 -2.80
C VAL A 14 -4.23 -1.74 -3.05
N THR A 15 -2.96 -1.47 -2.77
CA THR A 15 -1.92 -2.50 -2.67
C THR A 15 -1.70 -2.82 -1.21
N PHE A 16 -2.11 -4.00 -0.77
CA PHE A 16 -1.94 -4.47 0.59
C PHE A 16 -0.68 -5.32 0.73
N ILE A 17 0.37 -4.73 1.31
CA ILE A 17 1.68 -5.35 1.50
C ILE A 17 1.74 -5.98 2.89
N THR A 18 1.71 -7.32 2.94
CA THR A 18 1.75 -8.10 4.19
C THR A 18 2.27 -9.52 3.94
N HIS A 19 2.31 -10.34 4.99
CA HIS A 19 2.53 -11.77 4.88
C HIS A 19 1.25 -12.48 4.36
N PRO A 20 1.31 -13.26 3.27
CA PRO A 20 0.12 -13.95 2.76
C PRO A 20 -0.40 -15.00 3.74
N SER A 21 -1.65 -14.85 4.15
CA SER A 21 -2.35 -15.78 5.03
C SER A 21 -3.83 -15.87 4.67
N ILE A 22 -4.58 -16.76 5.36
CA ILE A 22 -6.04 -16.81 5.21
C ILE A 22 -6.65 -15.48 5.69
N GLN A 23 -6.13 -14.95 6.80
CA GLN A 23 -6.58 -13.70 7.40
C GLN A 23 -6.32 -12.51 6.48
N SER A 24 -5.14 -12.43 5.87
CA SER A 24 -4.80 -11.33 4.95
C SER A 24 -5.66 -11.35 3.69
N LYS A 25 -6.01 -12.55 3.18
CA LYS A 25 -6.91 -12.73 2.05
C LYS A 25 -8.34 -12.32 2.41
N ALA A 26 -8.86 -12.80 3.54
CA ALA A 26 -10.20 -12.45 4.01
C ALA A 26 -10.33 -10.93 4.22
N PHE A 27 -9.31 -10.30 4.82
CA PHE A 27 -9.26 -8.85 5.00
C PHE A 27 -9.21 -8.11 3.66
N ALA A 28 -8.39 -8.56 2.70
CA ALA A 28 -8.33 -7.96 1.37
C ALA A 28 -9.69 -8.04 0.63
N SER A 29 -10.38 -9.19 0.70
CA SER A 29 -11.71 -9.36 0.12
C SER A 29 -12.74 -8.42 0.76
N TYR A 30 -12.80 -8.42 2.09
CA TYR A 30 -13.69 -7.51 2.84
C TYR A 30 -13.44 -6.04 2.50
N LEU A 31 -12.16 -5.64 2.44
CA LEU A 31 -11.77 -4.27 2.11
C LEU A 31 -12.15 -3.92 0.66
N SER A 32 -12.00 -4.87 -0.27
CA SER A 32 -12.35 -4.67 -1.67
C SER A 32 -13.84 -4.43 -1.86
N GLU A 33 -14.67 -5.20 -1.16
CA GLU A 33 -16.13 -5.04 -1.14
C GLU A 33 -16.53 -3.71 -0.50
N THR A 34 -15.96 -3.40 0.67
CA THR A 34 -16.29 -2.19 1.44
C THR A 34 -15.92 -0.90 0.69
N LEU A 35 -14.77 -0.88 0.02
CA LEU A 35 -14.30 0.29 -0.72
C LEU A 35 -14.81 0.36 -2.16
N MET A 36 -15.48 -0.69 -2.65
CA MET A 36 -15.82 -0.86 -4.07
C MET A 36 -14.62 -0.64 -4.99
N ALA A 37 -13.45 -1.14 -4.57
CA ALA A 37 -12.16 -0.89 -5.19
C ALA A 37 -11.30 -2.16 -5.19
N PRO A 38 -10.45 -2.40 -6.20
CA PRO A 38 -9.58 -3.57 -6.19
C PRO A 38 -8.56 -3.50 -5.05
N VAL A 39 -8.39 -4.60 -4.31
CA VAL A 39 -7.33 -4.78 -3.32
C VAL A 39 -6.40 -5.90 -3.78
N VAL A 40 -5.14 -5.55 -4.09
CA VAL A 40 -4.13 -6.53 -4.48
C VAL A 40 -3.22 -6.83 -3.31
N LEU A 41 -3.15 -8.11 -2.95
CA LEU A 41 -2.27 -8.62 -1.92
C LEU A 41 -0.84 -8.78 -2.48
N GLN A 42 0.09 -8.02 -1.93
CA GLN A 42 1.53 -8.14 -2.22
C GLN A 42 2.21 -8.84 -1.05
N ASN A 43 2.92 -9.94 -1.35
CA ASN A 43 3.74 -10.63 -0.35
C ASN A 43 4.94 -9.74 0.01
N ILE A 44 5.06 -9.36 1.29
CA ILE A 44 6.14 -8.54 1.82
C ILE A 44 7.54 -9.15 1.60
N ASN A 45 7.65 -10.47 1.48
CA ASN A 45 8.91 -11.17 1.26
C ASN A 45 9.26 -11.36 -0.23
N LYS A 46 8.39 -10.93 -1.15
CA LYS A 46 8.64 -11.02 -2.60
C LYS A 46 8.86 -9.64 -3.19
N PRO A 47 9.76 -9.52 -4.18
CA PRO A 47 9.92 -8.28 -4.91
C PRO A 47 8.60 -7.89 -5.59
N LEU A 48 8.42 -6.59 -5.81
CA LEU A 48 7.31 -6.07 -6.56
C LEU A 48 7.48 -6.44 -8.04
N ALA A 49 6.61 -7.30 -8.57
CA ALA A 49 6.74 -7.83 -9.93
C ALA A 49 6.33 -6.82 -11.01
N GLN A 50 5.44 -5.88 -10.68
CA GLN A 50 4.90 -4.86 -11.58
C GLN A 50 4.89 -3.52 -10.88
N ARG A 51 5.07 -2.42 -11.62
CA ARG A 51 5.02 -1.08 -11.04
C ARG A 51 3.68 -0.85 -10.33
N LEU A 52 3.73 -0.14 -9.20
CA LEU A 52 2.52 0.27 -8.48
C LEU A 52 1.64 1.12 -9.39
N ALA A 53 0.33 0.89 -9.33
CA ALA A 53 -0.63 1.66 -10.11
C ALA A 53 -0.56 3.15 -9.74
N LYS A 54 -0.79 4.02 -10.73
CA LYS A 54 -0.90 5.46 -10.51
C LYS A 54 -2.07 5.74 -9.56
N ASP A 55 -1.89 6.67 -8.61
CA ASP A 55 -2.86 7.00 -7.56
C ASP A 55 -3.22 5.82 -6.64
N SER A 56 -2.36 4.81 -6.53
CA SER A 56 -2.58 3.68 -5.63
C SER A 56 -2.43 4.08 -4.17
N VAL A 57 -3.28 3.49 -3.33
CA VAL A 57 -3.14 3.52 -1.87
C VAL A 57 -2.34 2.29 -1.45
N ILE A 58 -1.29 2.50 -0.68
CA ILE A 58 -0.42 1.43 -0.19
C ILE A 58 -0.77 1.21 1.27
N LEU A 59 -1.21 0.00 1.58
CA LEU A 59 -1.44 -0.44 2.95
C LEU A 59 -0.27 -1.34 3.37
N PHE A 60 0.59 -0.85 4.25
CA PHE A 60 1.81 -1.55 4.67
C PHE A 60 1.67 -2.09 6.09
N ASP A 61 1.73 -3.41 6.24
CA ASP A 61 1.65 -4.09 7.53
C ASP A 61 3.02 -4.12 8.23
N ILE A 62 3.23 -3.21 9.18
CA ILE A 62 4.53 -3.08 9.85
C ILE A 62 4.78 -4.21 10.86
N ALA A 63 3.72 -4.83 11.39
CA ALA A 63 3.85 -5.88 12.40
C ALA A 63 4.51 -7.15 11.87
N VAL A 64 4.40 -7.40 10.57
CA VAL A 64 5.02 -8.55 9.88
C VAL A 64 6.36 -8.19 9.23
N SER A 65 6.85 -6.96 9.43
CA SER A 65 8.10 -6.46 8.86
C SER A 65 9.24 -6.43 9.88
N ASN A 66 10.42 -6.02 9.43
CA ASN A 66 11.60 -5.74 10.25
C ASN A 66 12.41 -4.57 9.65
N LYS A 67 13.46 -4.10 10.35
CA LYS A 67 14.26 -2.95 9.92
C LYS A 67 14.82 -3.08 8.49
N LYS A 68 15.22 -4.29 8.08
CA LYS A 68 15.74 -4.55 6.72
C LYS A 68 14.63 -4.45 5.68
N LEU A 69 13.50 -5.13 5.91
CA LEU A 69 12.35 -5.11 5.01
C LEU A 69 11.74 -3.71 4.89
N ASN A 70 11.69 -2.96 6.00
CA ASN A 70 11.27 -1.56 6.01
C ASN A 70 12.10 -0.70 5.06
N GLY A 71 13.43 -0.83 5.11
CA GLY A 71 14.34 -0.13 4.21
C GLY A 71 14.08 -0.48 2.74
N VAL A 72 14.01 -1.77 2.43
CA VAL A 72 13.77 -2.25 1.06
C VAL A 72 12.44 -1.74 0.51
N TRP A 73 11.34 -1.88 1.27
CA TRP A 73 10.02 -1.45 0.80
C TRP A 73 9.89 0.06 0.70
N ARG A 74 10.50 0.81 1.62
CA ARG A 74 10.57 2.27 1.50
C ARG A 74 11.24 2.69 0.20
N ASP A 75 12.35 2.07 -0.17
CA ASP A 75 13.09 2.41 -1.39
C ASP A 75 12.28 2.01 -2.64
N ILE A 76 11.65 0.83 -2.64
CA ILE A 76 10.74 0.41 -3.72
C ILE A 76 9.60 1.42 -3.89
N ILE A 77 8.93 1.81 -2.80
CA ILE A 77 7.79 2.73 -2.86
C ILE A 77 8.22 4.09 -3.41
N ARG A 78 9.36 4.63 -2.94
CA ARG A 78 9.92 5.90 -3.44
C ARG A 78 10.25 5.87 -4.93
N LEU A 79 10.76 4.74 -5.43
CA LEU A 79 11.16 4.60 -6.84
C LEU A 79 9.98 4.32 -7.76
N GLN A 80 8.98 3.57 -7.29
CA GLN A 80 7.93 3.01 -8.15
C GLN A 80 6.62 3.80 -8.10
N ALA A 81 6.32 4.47 -6.98
CA ALA A 81 5.09 5.25 -6.83
C ALA A 81 5.33 6.74 -7.12
N ASP A 82 4.51 7.29 -8.01
CA ASP A 82 4.41 8.72 -8.22
C ASP A 82 3.41 9.28 -7.19
N ASN A 83 3.91 10.03 -6.19
CA ASN A 83 3.15 10.54 -5.04
C ASN A 83 2.33 9.46 -4.27
N PRO A 84 3.00 8.46 -3.64
CA PRO A 84 2.31 7.38 -2.94
C PRO A 84 1.43 7.88 -1.81
N ARG A 85 0.24 7.30 -1.65
CA ARG A 85 -0.55 7.41 -0.42
C ARG A 85 -0.28 6.19 0.45
N LEU A 86 0.62 6.33 1.42
CA LEU A 86 1.07 5.22 2.27
C LEU A 86 0.38 5.26 3.63
N LEU A 87 -0.31 4.18 3.99
CA LEU A 87 -0.84 3.94 5.32
C LEU A 87 -0.07 2.78 5.96
N ILE A 88 0.51 3.04 7.14
CA ILE A 88 1.12 2.00 7.95
C ILE A 88 0.09 1.47 8.94
N ILE A 89 -0.18 0.16 8.89
CA ILE A 89 -1.13 -0.51 9.79
C ILE A 89 -0.41 -1.43 10.75
N ASN A 90 -1.10 -1.80 11.83
CA ASN A 90 -0.58 -2.65 12.90
C ASN A 90 0.71 -2.09 13.53
N SER A 91 0.89 -0.77 13.51
CA SER A 91 1.93 -0.10 14.26
C SER A 91 1.63 -0.21 15.74
N ALA A 92 2.27 -1.16 16.42
CA ALA A 92 2.37 -1.08 17.86
C ALA A 92 3.06 0.25 18.24
N GLN A 93 2.76 0.81 19.41
CA GLN A 93 3.36 2.04 19.96
C GLN A 93 4.90 2.04 20.05
N LYS A 94 5.55 0.95 19.61
CA LYS A 94 6.99 0.69 19.68
C LYS A 94 7.81 1.37 18.57
N TYR A 95 7.17 1.91 17.52
CA TYR A 95 7.89 2.68 16.51
C TYR A 95 8.04 4.13 16.95
N GLU A 96 9.28 4.53 17.22
CA GLU A 96 9.61 5.93 17.49
C GLU A 96 9.23 6.79 16.27
N LEU A 97 8.72 8.00 16.53
CA LEU A 97 8.32 8.96 15.49
C LEU A 97 9.42 9.17 14.42
N TYR A 98 10.69 9.07 14.82
CA TYR A 98 11.84 9.18 13.92
C TYR A 98 11.89 8.05 12.88
N GLU A 99 11.60 6.80 13.25
CA GLU A 99 11.57 5.69 12.30
C GLU A 99 10.38 5.80 11.35
N MET A 100 9.24 6.30 11.86
CA MET A 100 8.05 6.57 11.04
C MET A 100 8.35 7.67 10.01
N ALA A 101 8.96 8.79 10.41
CA ALA A 101 9.27 9.93 9.53
C ALA A 101 10.14 9.59 8.31
N GLN A 102 10.80 8.43 8.28
CA GLN A 102 11.58 8.00 7.14
C GLN A 102 10.70 7.47 5.99
N TRP A 103 9.45 7.10 6.24
CA TRP A 103 8.54 6.61 5.20
C TRP A 103 8.01 7.74 4.31
N PRO A 104 7.89 7.54 2.99
CA PRO A 104 7.42 8.57 2.08
C PRO A 104 5.94 8.86 2.31
N ALA A 105 5.58 10.15 2.29
CA ALA A 105 4.19 10.61 2.22
C ALA A 105 3.26 9.94 3.25
N LEU A 106 3.69 9.88 4.51
CA LEU A 106 2.82 9.54 5.63
C LEU A 106 1.74 10.62 5.77
N TYR A 107 0.48 10.21 5.68
CA TYR A 107 -0.70 11.07 5.87
C TYR A 107 -1.46 10.65 7.12
#